data_AF-A0A1L7VK41-F1
#
_entry.id   AF-A0A1L7VK41-F1
#
_cell.length_a   1.000
_cell.length_b   1.000
_cell.length_c   1.000
_cell.angle_alpha   90.00
_cell.angle_beta   90.00
_cell.angle_gamma   90.00
#
_symmetry.space_group_name_H-M   'P 1'
#
loop_
_entity.id
_entity.type
_entity.pdbx_description
1 polymer ?
#
loop_
_entity_poly.entity_id
_entity_poly.type
_entity_poly.pdbx_seq_one_letter_code
_entity_poly.pdbx_strand_id
1 'polypeptide(L)'
;MAPAQSAERDVDIDMTHEDDDDQGERMINEEYKTWKKNSPFFTALTWPTLTVQWFPDVKEPEGKNYSVHRLLLGTHTSDESPNFLQIANVQIPKAVAPNPKDYDDERGEIGGYGKPGDVAAIKCEIVQKIEHPGEVNKARYQPQNPDIIATLCVDGKILIFDRTKHPLQPTSLGKVNAQIELVGHKAEGFGLNWNPHEEGCLASGSEDTTMCLWDLKTLKGDSRILNPSRKYTHHTQIVNDVQYHPISKNFIGSVSDDQTLQIVDVRHSETAKAAVVAKRGHLDAINALAFNPNSEVLVATASADKTIGIWDLRNVKEKVHTLEGHNDAVTSLAWHPTEAGILGSASYDRRIIFWDLSRVGEEVLPDDQDDGPPELLFMHGGHTNHLADFSWNLNEPWLVASAAEDNLLQIWRVAESIVGKDDGDLPVDELDR
;
A
#
# COMPACT_ATOMS: atom_id res chain seq x y z
N MET A 1 6.33 -55.79 -45.16
CA MET A 1 5.64 -56.58 -44.11
C MET A 1 5.60 -55.76 -42.85
N ALA A 2 4.38 -55.53 -42.36
CA ALA A 2 3.90 -55.12 -41.02
C ALA A 2 4.60 -54.02 -40.18
N PRO A 3 3.81 -53.11 -39.56
CA PRO A 3 4.24 -52.07 -38.62
C PRO A 3 4.27 -52.59 -37.16
N ALA A 4 4.91 -51.83 -36.26
CA ALA A 4 4.78 -52.01 -34.81
C ALA A 4 4.33 -50.69 -34.15
N GLN A 5 3.50 -50.86 -33.12
CA GLN A 5 2.54 -49.91 -32.56
C GLN A 5 3.11 -48.86 -31.60
N SER A 6 2.31 -47.80 -31.49
CA SER A 6 2.15 -46.79 -30.44
C SER A 6 2.60 -47.13 -29.02
N ALA A 7 3.22 -46.15 -28.37
CA ALA A 7 3.04 -45.89 -26.94
C ALA A 7 2.69 -44.41 -26.79
N GLU A 8 1.43 -44.14 -26.47
CA GLU A 8 0.95 -42.86 -25.94
C GLU A 8 1.65 -42.61 -24.61
N ARG A 9 2.41 -41.52 -24.54
CA ARG A 9 2.76 -40.81 -23.30
C ARG A 9 2.93 -39.36 -23.73
N ASP A 10 2.00 -38.50 -23.33
CA ASP A 10 2.15 -37.06 -23.12
C ASP A 10 0.75 -36.43 -22.91
N VAL A 11 0.01 -36.89 -21.89
CA VAL A 11 -1.27 -36.24 -21.47
C VAL A 11 -1.38 -36.04 -19.94
N ASP A 12 -0.43 -36.51 -19.13
CA ASP A 12 -0.59 -36.50 -17.65
C ASP A 12 0.10 -35.34 -16.91
N ILE A 13 0.72 -34.38 -17.61
CA ILE A 13 1.41 -33.23 -16.95
C ILE A 13 0.53 -31.96 -16.97
N ASP A 14 -0.33 -31.79 -17.98
CA ASP A 14 -1.22 -30.62 -18.07
C ASP A 14 -2.41 -30.73 -17.10
N MET A 15 -3.00 -31.92 -16.97
CA MET A 15 -4.19 -32.10 -16.12
C MET A 15 -3.89 -31.96 -14.62
N THR A 16 -2.67 -32.28 -14.16
CA THR A 16 -2.32 -32.13 -12.73
C THR A 16 -2.13 -30.67 -12.32
N HIS A 17 -1.65 -29.83 -13.23
CA HIS A 17 -1.56 -28.38 -12.99
C HIS A 17 -2.94 -27.74 -13.03
N GLU A 18 -3.77 -28.10 -14.02
CA GLU A 18 -5.16 -27.64 -14.08
C GLU A 18 -5.97 -28.07 -12.86
N ASP A 19 -5.83 -29.32 -12.38
CA ASP A 19 -6.55 -29.83 -11.19
C ASP A 19 -6.08 -29.20 -9.86
N ASP A 20 -4.79 -28.82 -9.75
CA ASP A 20 -4.24 -28.14 -8.57
C ASP A 20 -4.62 -26.64 -8.57
N ASP A 21 -4.60 -25.98 -9.75
CA ASP A 21 -5.08 -24.60 -9.92
C ASP A 21 -6.59 -24.51 -9.63
N ASP A 22 -7.39 -25.48 -10.11
CA ASP A 22 -8.82 -25.59 -9.82
C ASP A 22 -9.10 -25.76 -8.31
N GLN A 23 -8.26 -26.51 -7.61
CA GLN A 23 -8.37 -26.67 -6.16
C GLN A 23 -8.01 -25.38 -5.41
N GLY A 24 -6.96 -24.68 -5.85
CA GLY A 24 -6.56 -23.37 -5.33
C GLY A 24 -7.67 -22.33 -5.47
N GLU A 25 -8.25 -22.20 -6.66
CA GLU A 25 -9.38 -21.29 -6.92
C GLU A 25 -10.62 -21.64 -6.09
N ARG A 26 -10.93 -22.94 -5.92
CA ARG A 26 -12.06 -23.38 -5.08
C ARG A 26 -11.85 -22.98 -3.63
N MET A 27 -10.66 -23.20 -3.07
CA MET A 27 -10.33 -22.83 -1.70
C MET A 27 -10.42 -21.32 -1.49
N ILE A 28 -9.84 -20.53 -2.41
CA ILE A 28 -9.92 -19.06 -2.39
C ILE A 28 -11.39 -18.60 -2.38
N ASN A 29 -12.23 -19.20 -3.22
CA ASN A 29 -13.64 -18.85 -3.32
C ASN A 29 -14.44 -19.29 -2.06
N GLU A 30 -14.06 -20.38 -1.40
CA GLU A 30 -14.67 -20.81 -0.13
C GLU A 30 -14.30 -19.89 1.04
N GLU A 31 -13.04 -19.51 1.16
CA GLU A 31 -12.57 -18.52 2.14
C GLU A 31 -13.26 -17.17 1.92
N TYR A 32 -13.32 -16.70 0.66
CA TYR A 32 -13.98 -15.46 0.30
C TYR A 32 -15.48 -15.50 0.60
N LYS A 33 -16.17 -16.62 0.37
CA LYS A 33 -17.59 -16.79 0.75
C LYS A 33 -17.79 -16.68 2.26
N THR A 34 -16.84 -17.19 3.04
CA THR A 34 -16.87 -17.11 4.51
C THR A 34 -16.66 -15.67 4.96
N TRP A 35 -15.65 -14.99 4.42
CA TRP A 35 -15.38 -13.57 4.68
C TRP A 35 -16.55 -12.66 4.27
N LYS A 36 -17.14 -12.87 3.08
CA LYS A 36 -18.25 -12.07 2.53
C LYS A 36 -19.52 -12.14 3.38
N LYS A 37 -19.77 -13.25 4.09
CA LYS A 37 -20.88 -13.33 5.05
C LYS A 37 -20.71 -12.34 6.21
N ASN A 38 -19.47 -11.94 6.48
CA ASN A 38 -19.08 -11.11 7.61
C ASN A 38 -18.63 -9.69 7.20
N SER A 39 -18.56 -9.37 5.90
CA SER A 39 -18.04 -8.10 5.41
C SER A 39 -18.91 -7.44 4.32
N PRO A 40 -19.37 -6.20 4.50
CA PRO A 40 -20.41 -5.62 3.66
C PRO A 40 -20.01 -4.88 2.37
N PHE A 41 -18.74 -4.53 2.10
CA PHE A 41 -18.43 -3.57 1.00
C PHE A 41 -17.19 -3.87 0.14
N PHE A 42 -17.36 -3.79 -1.18
CA PHE A 42 -16.29 -3.79 -2.19
C PHE A 42 -16.76 -3.06 -3.47
N THR A 43 -15.82 -2.60 -4.31
CA THR A 43 -16.12 -2.03 -5.64
C THR A 43 -15.19 -2.65 -6.67
N ALA A 44 -15.74 -3.09 -7.80
CA ALA A 44 -14.96 -3.55 -8.94
C ALA A 44 -14.59 -2.37 -9.85
N LEU A 45 -13.30 -2.19 -10.13
CA LEU A 45 -12.80 -1.24 -11.11
C LEU A 45 -12.96 -1.82 -12.53
N THR A 46 -12.98 -0.94 -13.54
CA THR A 46 -12.96 -1.39 -14.95
C THR A 46 -11.64 -2.04 -15.32
N TRP A 47 -10.54 -1.54 -14.77
CA TRP A 47 -9.18 -2.01 -14.98
C TRP A 47 -8.49 -2.09 -13.62
N PRO A 48 -7.50 -3.00 -13.47
CA PRO A 48 -6.73 -3.09 -12.24
C PRO A 48 -5.94 -1.82 -12.01
N THR A 49 -5.54 -1.62 -10.75
CA THR A 49 -4.76 -0.46 -10.33
C THR A 49 -3.55 -0.93 -9.53
N LEU A 50 -2.36 -0.49 -9.94
CA LEU A 50 -1.10 -0.83 -9.27
C LEU A 50 -0.78 0.10 -8.08
N THR A 51 -1.62 1.11 -7.86
CA THR A 51 -1.37 2.16 -6.88
C THR A 51 -2.66 2.66 -6.26
N VAL A 52 -2.66 2.84 -4.94
CA VAL A 52 -3.76 3.47 -4.21
C VAL A 52 -3.20 4.41 -3.16
N GLN A 53 -3.78 5.62 -3.06
CA GLN A 53 -3.44 6.56 -1.99
C GLN A 53 -4.66 7.40 -1.62
N TRP A 54 -5.00 7.48 -0.33
CA TRP A 54 -5.97 8.47 0.15
C TRP A 54 -5.40 9.89 0.03
N PHE A 55 -6.20 10.81 -0.50
CA PHE A 55 -5.92 12.23 -0.36
C PHE A 55 -6.16 12.68 1.10
N PRO A 56 -5.49 13.74 1.55
CA PRO A 56 -5.59 14.20 2.94
C PRO A 56 -6.86 15.01 3.20
N ASP A 57 -7.52 15.55 2.17
CA ASP A 57 -8.70 16.39 2.35
C ASP A 57 -10.01 15.60 2.46
N VAL A 58 -10.92 16.15 3.25
CA VAL A 58 -12.29 15.65 3.43
C VAL A 58 -13.26 16.79 3.19
N LYS A 59 -14.35 16.49 2.46
CA LYS A 59 -15.46 17.41 2.29
C LYS A 59 -16.65 16.92 3.09
N GLU A 60 -17.33 17.87 3.73
CA GLU A 60 -18.51 17.63 4.56
C GLU A 60 -19.74 18.31 3.94
N PRO A 61 -20.51 17.60 3.08
CA PRO A 61 -21.68 18.20 2.45
C PRO A 61 -22.76 18.51 3.50
N GLU A 62 -23.29 19.73 3.46
CA GLU A 62 -24.31 20.18 4.40
C GLU A 62 -25.58 19.32 4.31
N GLY A 63 -26.10 18.91 5.48
CA GLY A 63 -27.30 18.08 5.58
C GLY A 63 -27.13 16.63 5.08
N LYS A 64 -25.90 16.16 4.82
CA LYS A 64 -25.61 14.76 4.46
C LYS A 64 -25.01 13.98 5.62
N ASN A 65 -25.36 12.70 5.70
CA ASN A 65 -24.90 11.73 6.69
C ASN A 65 -23.62 10.99 6.25
N TYR A 66 -22.84 11.58 5.35
CA TYR A 66 -21.58 11.04 4.86
C TYR A 66 -20.56 12.17 4.68
N SER A 67 -19.29 11.84 4.83
CA SER A 67 -18.16 12.64 4.40
C SER A 67 -17.72 12.19 2.99
N VAL A 68 -17.06 13.08 2.24
CA VAL A 68 -16.51 12.76 0.92
C VAL A 68 -15.00 12.85 0.98
N HIS A 69 -14.35 11.70 0.84
CA HIS A 69 -12.91 11.54 0.73
C HIS A 69 -12.52 11.38 -0.75
N ARG A 70 -11.22 11.41 -1.05
CA ARG A 70 -10.70 11.14 -2.39
C ARG A 70 -9.63 10.07 -2.39
N LEU A 71 -9.61 9.26 -3.44
CA LEU A 71 -8.56 8.27 -3.72
C LEU A 71 -7.81 8.65 -4.99
N LEU A 72 -6.49 8.52 -4.95
CA LEU A 72 -5.61 8.53 -6.10
C LEU A 72 -5.42 7.08 -6.58
N LEU A 73 -5.68 6.84 -7.87
CA LEU A 73 -5.62 5.52 -8.49
C LEU A 73 -4.91 5.62 -9.85
N GLY A 74 -4.37 4.50 -10.31
CA GLY A 74 -3.87 4.32 -11.67
C GLY A 74 -4.72 3.33 -12.48
N THR A 75 -4.43 3.16 -13.76
CA THR A 75 -4.89 2.00 -14.53
C THR A 75 -3.71 1.16 -14.99
N HIS A 76 -3.97 -0.14 -15.13
CA HIS A 76 -3.13 -1.09 -15.84
C HIS A 76 -4.03 -1.79 -16.86
N THR A 77 -3.84 -1.53 -18.15
CA THR A 77 -4.74 -2.01 -19.21
C THR A 77 -4.11 -3.06 -20.11
N SER A 78 -2.84 -3.40 -19.92
CA SER A 78 -2.07 -4.31 -20.78
C SER A 78 -2.20 -3.97 -22.27
N ASP A 79 -2.13 -2.67 -22.58
CA ASP A 79 -2.30 -2.08 -23.92
C ASP A 79 -3.69 -2.27 -24.59
N GLU A 80 -4.69 -2.81 -23.89
CA GLU A 80 -6.04 -3.01 -24.44
C GLU A 80 -6.89 -1.72 -24.50
N SER A 81 -6.53 -0.72 -23.68
CA SER A 81 -7.22 0.56 -23.56
C SER A 81 -6.23 1.66 -23.21
N PRO A 82 -6.51 2.95 -23.54
CA PRO A 82 -5.76 4.07 -22.99
C PRO A 82 -5.69 4.02 -21.46
N ASN A 83 -4.53 4.35 -20.92
CA ASN A 83 -4.30 4.40 -19.49
C ASN A 83 -4.57 5.79 -18.91
N PHE A 84 -4.94 5.84 -17.64
CA PHE A 84 -5.30 7.05 -16.93
C PHE A 84 -4.74 7.07 -15.51
N LEU A 85 -4.23 8.23 -15.12
CA LEU A 85 -4.23 8.64 -13.72
C LEU A 85 -5.66 9.01 -13.33
N GLN A 86 -6.16 8.45 -12.24
CA GLN A 86 -7.56 8.59 -11.82
C GLN A 86 -7.67 9.19 -10.43
N ILE A 87 -8.68 10.04 -10.22
CA ILE A 87 -9.14 10.43 -8.88
C ILE A 87 -10.57 9.97 -8.69
N ALA A 88 -10.81 9.25 -7.60
CA ALA A 88 -12.13 8.82 -7.17
C ALA A 88 -12.62 9.68 -6.00
N ASN A 89 -13.93 9.95 -5.96
CA ASN A 89 -14.60 10.39 -4.74
C ASN A 89 -15.13 9.16 -4.02
N VAL A 90 -14.95 9.11 -2.71
CA VAL A 90 -15.49 8.06 -1.84
C VAL A 90 -16.39 8.68 -0.79
N GLN A 91 -17.67 8.30 -0.79
CA GLN A 91 -18.62 8.69 0.24
C GLN A 91 -18.52 7.71 1.40
N ILE A 92 -18.04 8.20 2.55
CA ILE A 92 -17.93 7.43 3.78
C ILE A 92 -19.08 7.83 4.70
N PRO A 93 -19.96 6.90 5.10
CA PRO A 93 -21.02 7.18 6.06
C PRO A 93 -20.43 7.69 7.37
N LYS A 94 -21.03 8.72 7.95
CA LYS A 94 -20.70 9.15 9.30
C LYS A 94 -21.17 8.09 10.28
N ALA A 95 -20.35 7.78 11.27
CA ALA A 95 -20.77 6.94 12.39
C ALA A 95 -22.02 7.57 13.03
N VAL A 96 -23.15 6.86 12.97
CA VAL A 96 -24.34 7.23 13.73
C VAL A 96 -24.10 6.74 15.15
N ALA A 97 -24.21 7.63 16.14
CA ALA A 97 -24.08 7.24 17.54
C ALA A 97 -24.98 6.03 17.83
N PRO A 98 -24.46 4.96 18.46
CA PRO A 98 -25.25 3.77 18.77
C PRO A 98 -26.52 4.17 19.52
N ASN A 99 -27.68 3.82 18.98
CA ASN A 99 -28.96 4.07 19.62
C ASN A 99 -29.34 2.80 20.39
N PRO A 100 -29.53 2.85 21.73
CA PRO A 100 -29.90 1.68 22.54
C PRO A 100 -31.16 0.95 22.06
N LYS A 101 -32.00 1.59 21.24
CA LYS A 101 -33.20 0.99 20.62
C LYS A 101 -32.88 0.08 19.42
N ASP A 102 -31.66 0.14 18.90
CA ASP A 102 -31.17 -0.70 17.79
C ASP A 102 -30.39 -1.92 18.29
N TYR A 103 -30.51 -2.25 19.57
CA TYR A 103 -30.02 -3.51 20.13
C TYR A 103 -30.72 -4.70 19.46
N ASP A 104 -29.91 -5.61 18.93
CA ASP A 104 -30.36 -6.88 18.37
C ASP A 104 -30.20 -7.98 19.43
N ASP A 105 -31.32 -8.45 19.99
CA ASP A 105 -31.33 -9.50 21.04
C ASP A 105 -30.74 -10.84 20.55
N GLU A 106 -30.73 -11.12 19.25
CA GLU A 106 -30.15 -12.36 18.70
C GLU A 106 -28.64 -12.26 18.52
N ARG A 107 -28.11 -11.06 18.23
CA ARG A 107 -26.67 -10.81 18.01
C ARG A 107 -25.94 -10.25 19.23
N GLY A 108 -26.68 -9.73 20.21
CA GLY A 108 -26.09 -9.09 21.39
C GLY A 108 -25.40 -7.75 21.11
N GLU A 109 -25.68 -7.11 19.97
CA GLU A 109 -24.98 -5.91 19.51
C GLU A 109 -25.95 -4.73 19.27
N ILE A 110 -25.49 -3.50 19.56
CA ILE A 110 -26.19 -2.27 19.17
C ILE A 110 -25.62 -1.79 17.85
N GLY A 111 -26.42 -1.77 16.78
CA GLY A 111 -26.02 -1.17 15.50
C GLY A 111 -25.13 -2.03 14.60
N GLY A 112 -25.23 -3.37 14.69
CA GLY A 112 -24.51 -4.27 13.79
C GLY A 112 -24.85 -4.07 12.31
N TYR A 113 -23.89 -4.37 11.42
CA TYR A 113 -23.97 -4.24 9.95
C TYR A 113 -25.07 -5.10 9.28
N GLY A 114 -25.95 -5.74 10.05
CA GLY A 114 -26.88 -6.78 9.62
C GLY A 114 -28.32 -6.36 9.34
N LYS A 115 -28.75 -5.11 9.59
CA LYS A 115 -30.09 -4.65 9.16
C LYS A 115 -30.03 -4.24 7.67
N PRO A 116 -30.69 -4.98 6.76
CA PRO A 116 -30.74 -4.62 5.35
C PRO A 116 -31.71 -3.44 5.19
N GLY A 117 -31.19 -2.21 5.36
CA GLY A 117 -32.02 -1.01 5.24
C GLY A 117 -31.32 0.32 5.54
N ASP A 118 -30.43 0.38 6.55
CA ASP A 118 -30.00 1.68 7.11
C ASP A 118 -28.49 1.96 7.11
N VAL A 119 -27.63 0.99 6.79
CA VAL A 119 -26.20 1.29 6.60
C VAL A 119 -26.01 1.88 5.20
N ALA A 120 -25.78 3.19 5.13
CA ALA A 120 -25.46 3.84 3.87
C ALA A 120 -24.24 3.13 3.24
N ALA A 121 -24.38 2.60 2.03
CA ALA A 121 -23.27 1.93 1.37
C ALA A 121 -22.16 2.94 1.05
N ILE A 122 -20.90 2.52 1.22
CA ILE A 122 -19.74 3.28 0.72
C ILE A 122 -19.88 3.37 -0.81
N LYS A 123 -19.87 4.59 -1.35
CA LYS A 123 -19.94 4.83 -2.80
C LYS A 123 -18.62 5.36 -3.29
N CYS A 124 -18.01 4.66 -4.23
CA CYS A 124 -16.79 5.08 -4.91
C CYS A 124 -17.10 5.40 -6.38
N GLU A 125 -16.71 6.60 -6.83
CA GLU A 125 -16.93 7.05 -8.22
C GLU A 125 -15.68 7.74 -8.76
N ILE A 126 -15.21 7.33 -9.95
CA ILE A 126 -14.12 8.01 -10.65
C ILE A 126 -14.61 9.36 -11.17
N VAL A 127 -14.13 10.44 -10.56
CA VAL A 127 -14.55 11.81 -10.91
C VAL A 127 -13.56 12.54 -11.80
N GLN A 128 -12.31 12.08 -11.86
CA GLN A 128 -11.34 12.63 -12.79
C GLN A 128 -10.47 11.56 -13.43
N LYS A 129 -10.23 11.70 -14.74
CA LYS A 129 -9.28 10.90 -15.52
C LYS A 129 -8.31 11.83 -16.26
N ILE A 130 -7.01 11.57 -16.11
CA ILE A 130 -5.93 12.29 -16.78
C ILE A 130 -5.15 11.27 -17.60
N GLU A 131 -4.93 11.55 -18.88
CA GLU A 131 -4.22 10.63 -19.79
C GLU A 131 -2.80 10.31 -19.33
N HIS A 132 -2.44 9.03 -19.42
CA HIS A 132 -1.13 8.51 -19.09
C HIS A 132 -0.58 7.68 -20.28
N PRO A 133 0.73 7.75 -20.60
CA PRO A 133 1.29 7.13 -21.82
C PRO A 133 1.39 5.60 -21.77
N GLY A 134 1.06 5.00 -20.63
CA GLY A 134 1.13 3.58 -20.34
C GLY A 134 0.59 3.36 -18.94
N GLU A 135 0.92 2.25 -18.33
CA GLU A 135 0.45 1.87 -17.00
C GLU A 135 1.00 2.82 -15.94
N VAL A 136 0.27 2.95 -14.83
CA VAL A 136 0.67 3.81 -13.71
C VAL A 136 1.25 2.93 -12.61
N ASN A 137 2.55 2.63 -12.68
CA ASN A 137 3.23 1.74 -11.72
C ASN A 137 3.10 2.25 -10.28
N LYS A 138 3.30 3.56 -10.08
CA LYS A 138 3.10 4.23 -8.79
C LYS A 138 2.62 5.65 -9.00
N ALA A 139 1.68 6.11 -8.19
CA ALA A 139 1.23 7.51 -8.16
C ALA A 139 1.24 8.03 -6.73
N ARG A 140 1.84 9.21 -6.50
CA ARG A 140 1.88 9.86 -5.18
C ARG A 140 1.63 11.35 -5.31
N TYR A 141 0.76 11.90 -4.47
CA TYR A 141 0.59 13.35 -4.36
C TYR A 141 1.70 13.98 -3.52
N GLN A 142 2.02 15.24 -3.80
CA GLN A 142 2.99 16.02 -3.07
C GLN A 142 2.40 16.46 -1.70
N PRO A 143 3.02 16.14 -0.56
CA PRO A 143 2.44 16.39 0.76
C PRO A 143 2.07 17.84 1.04
N GLN A 144 2.87 18.80 0.56
CA GLN A 144 2.64 20.23 0.78
C GLN A 144 1.60 20.83 -0.17
N ASN A 145 1.34 20.17 -1.31
CA ASN A 145 0.32 20.55 -2.28
C ASN A 145 -0.24 19.31 -2.99
N PRO A 146 -1.31 18.70 -2.46
CA PRO A 146 -1.87 17.47 -3.02
C PRO A 146 -2.40 17.56 -4.45
N ASP A 147 -2.56 18.77 -5.01
CA ASP A 147 -2.90 18.92 -6.43
C ASP A 147 -1.72 18.59 -7.37
N ILE A 148 -0.50 18.53 -6.86
CA ILE A 148 0.67 18.07 -7.60
C ILE A 148 0.87 16.58 -7.39
N ILE A 149 0.88 15.81 -8.47
CA ILE A 149 0.95 14.35 -8.45
C ILE A 149 2.13 13.89 -9.32
N ALA A 150 2.99 13.05 -8.75
CA ALA A 150 4.02 12.34 -9.51
C ALA A 150 3.51 10.94 -9.87
N THR A 151 3.75 10.50 -11.10
CA THR A 151 3.52 9.13 -11.53
C THR A 151 4.78 8.53 -12.14
N LEU A 152 5.08 7.28 -11.82
CA LEU A 152 6.21 6.54 -12.41
C LEU A 152 5.68 5.66 -13.55
N CYS A 153 6.29 5.79 -14.72
CA CYS A 153 5.90 5.09 -15.95
C CYS A 153 6.71 3.80 -16.15
N VAL A 154 6.19 2.90 -16.98
CA VAL A 154 6.84 1.67 -17.48
C VAL A 154 8.14 1.91 -18.28
N ASP A 155 8.43 3.15 -18.68
CA ASP A 155 9.70 3.50 -19.36
C ASP A 155 10.72 4.16 -18.43
N GLY A 156 10.41 4.25 -17.13
CA GLY A 156 11.24 4.89 -16.10
C GLY A 156 11.11 6.41 -16.03
N LYS A 157 10.36 7.06 -16.93
CA LYS A 157 10.05 8.49 -16.76
C LYS A 157 9.12 8.69 -15.58
N ILE A 158 9.27 9.82 -14.91
CA ILE A 158 8.30 10.28 -13.92
C ILE A 158 7.57 11.48 -14.50
N LEU A 159 6.23 11.46 -14.46
CA LEU A 159 5.41 12.57 -14.93
C LEU A 159 4.88 13.35 -13.72
N ILE A 160 4.96 14.67 -13.79
CA ILE A 160 4.36 15.57 -12.81
C ILE A 160 3.09 16.18 -13.40
N PHE A 161 1.97 15.93 -12.74
CA PHE A 161 0.67 16.47 -13.06
C PHE A 161 0.23 17.48 -12.00
N ASP A 162 -0.26 18.64 -12.43
CA ASP A 162 -1.10 19.54 -11.64
C ASP A 162 -2.55 19.23 -12.02
N ARG A 163 -3.26 18.45 -11.19
CA ARG A 163 -4.61 17.96 -11.53
C ARG A 163 -5.61 19.08 -11.83
N THR A 164 -5.38 20.30 -11.32
CA THR A 164 -6.27 21.45 -11.54
C THR A 164 -6.18 22.00 -12.96
N LYS A 165 -5.07 21.74 -13.66
CA LYS A 165 -4.84 22.14 -15.06
C LYS A 165 -5.39 21.14 -16.07
N HIS A 166 -6.06 20.09 -15.60
CA HIS A 166 -6.67 19.07 -16.45
C HIS A 166 -8.20 19.08 -16.27
N PRO A 167 -8.96 18.80 -17.34
CA PRO A 167 -10.40 18.61 -17.22
C PRO A 167 -10.70 17.40 -16.34
N LEU A 168 -11.95 17.30 -15.86
CA LEU A 168 -12.42 16.10 -15.15
C LEU A 168 -12.42 14.87 -16.06
N GLN A 169 -12.75 15.04 -17.34
CA GLN A 169 -12.70 13.96 -18.33
C GLN A 169 -11.83 14.40 -19.52
N PRO A 170 -11.03 13.49 -20.12
CA PRO A 170 -10.23 13.81 -21.29
C PRO A 170 -11.09 14.35 -22.42
N THR A 171 -10.70 15.50 -22.98
CA THR A 171 -11.39 16.15 -24.10
C THR A 171 -11.04 15.51 -25.45
N SER A 172 -9.88 14.86 -25.52
CA SER A 172 -9.35 14.16 -26.69
C SER A 172 -8.42 13.06 -26.21
N LEU A 173 -8.49 11.89 -26.83
CA LEU A 173 -7.63 10.77 -26.48
C LEU A 173 -6.27 10.84 -27.18
N GLY A 174 -5.22 10.29 -26.55
CA GLY A 174 -3.87 10.14 -27.09
C GLY A 174 -2.94 11.35 -26.93
N LYS A 175 -3.29 12.32 -26.07
CA LYS A 175 -2.45 13.49 -25.76
C LYS A 175 -2.17 13.56 -24.26
N VAL A 176 -1.05 12.96 -23.86
CA VAL A 176 -0.46 13.15 -22.54
C VAL A 176 0.04 14.60 -22.41
N ASN A 177 -0.37 15.29 -21.34
CA ASN A 177 -0.04 16.69 -21.11
C ASN A 177 0.47 16.92 -19.68
N ALA A 178 1.48 16.16 -19.26
CA ALA A 178 2.17 16.41 -18.00
C ALA A 178 2.81 17.81 -17.99
N GLN A 179 2.89 18.42 -16.80
CA GLN A 179 3.53 19.71 -16.63
C GLN A 179 5.06 19.58 -16.67
N ILE A 180 5.61 18.51 -16.09
CA ILE A 180 7.04 18.22 -16.06
C ILE A 180 7.26 16.73 -16.33
N GLU A 181 8.27 16.40 -17.11
CA GLU A 181 8.79 15.05 -17.33
C GLU A 181 10.16 14.95 -16.67
N LEU A 182 10.30 14.06 -15.68
CA LEU A 182 11.57 13.78 -15.03
C LEU A 182 12.24 12.62 -15.79
N VAL A 183 13.40 12.90 -16.37
CA VAL A 183 14.10 11.97 -17.27
C VAL A 183 15.48 11.68 -16.68
N GLY A 184 15.76 10.40 -16.38
CA GLY A 184 17.04 10.01 -15.79
C GLY A 184 17.19 8.52 -15.46
N HIS A 185 16.10 7.83 -15.14
CA HIS A 185 16.09 6.36 -15.10
C HIS A 185 16.12 5.76 -16.51
N LYS A 186 16.57 4.51 -16.60
CA LYS A 186 16.73 3.77 -17.87
C LYS A 186 15.81 2.55 -17.98
N ALA A 187 15.08 2.24 -16.93
CA ALA A 187 14.14 1.14 -16.82
C ALA A 187 13.01 1.59 -15.88
N GLU A 188 11.95 0.80 -15.79
CA GLU A 188 10.84 1.10 -14.90
C GLU A 188 11.21 1.00 -13.42
N GLY A 189 10.20 1.17 -12.56
CA GLY A 189 10.34 1.01 -11.12
C GLY A 189 9.03 1.26 -10.40
N PHE A 190 9.08 1.11 -9.08
CA PHE A 190 7.94 1.32 -8.18
C PHE A 190 8.26 2.26 -7.02
N GLY A 191 9.54 2.43 -6.67
CA GLY A 191 9.97 3.35 -5.62
C GLY A 191 9.72 4.81 -6.01
N LEU A 192 8.79 5.48 -5.33
CA LEU A 192 8.43 6.88 -5.58
C LEU A 192 7.96 7.53 -4.28
N ASN A 193 8.71 8.52 -3.78
CA ASN A 193 8.38 9.18 -2.53
C ASN A 193 8.71 10.68 -2.56
N TRP A 194 7.73 11.51 -2.23
CA TRP A 194 7.93 12.95 -2.07
C TRP A 194 8.64 13.26 -0.76
N ASN A 195 9.50 14.27 -0.78
CA ASN A 195 10.12 14.81 0.42
C ASN A 195 9.06 15.50 1.28
N PRO A 196 8.78 15.03 2.51
CA PRO A 196 7.81 15.69 3.39
C PRO A 196 8.33 17.02 3.95
N HIS A 197 9.65 17.26 3.91
CA HIS A 197 10.30 18.44 4.49
C HIS A 197 10.51 19.58 3.50
N GLU A 198 10.60 19.27 2.21
CA GLU A 198 10.89 20.27 1.17
C GLU A 198 9.93 20.14 -0.01
N GLU A 199 9.16 21.21 -0.22
CA GLU A 199 8.24 21.34 -1.33
C GLU A 199 8.96 21.15 -2.68
N GLY A 200 8.35 20.35 -3.56
CA GLY A 200 8.83 20.10 -4.92
C GLY A 200 10.04 19.16 -5.01
N CYS A 201 10.45 18.50 -3.93
CA CYS A 201 11.53 17.51 -3.95
C CYS A 201 10.95 16.09 -3.85
N LEU A 202 11.48 15.15 -4.63
CA LEU A 202 11.10 13.73 -4.54
C LEU A 202 12.28 12.79 -4.83
N ALA A 203 12.13 11.54 -4.44
CA ALA A 203 13.07 10.45 -4.65
C ALA A 203 12.38 9.33 -5.43
N SER A 204 13.15 8.62 -6.25
CA SER A 204 12.67 7.44 -6.97
C SER A 204 13.72 6.34 -7.04
N GLY A 205 13.26 5.09 -7.04
CA GLY A 205 14.04 3.87 -7.27
C GLY A 205 13.62 3.19 -8.57
N SER A 206 14.52 2.43 -9.19
CA SER A 206 14.30 1.81 -10.50
C SER A 206 15.05 0.49 -10.64
N GLU A 207 14.58 -0.32 -11.58
CA GLU A 207 15.25 -1.51 -12.10
C GLU A 207 16.60 -1.21 -12.75
N ASP A 208 16.87 0.06 -13.09
CA ASP A 208 18.20 0.48 -13.53
C ASP A 208 19.27 0.48 -12.41
N THR A 209 18.92 -0.06 -11.23
CA THR A 209 19.74 -0.20 -10.01
C THR A 209 20.07 1.11 -9.31
N THR A 210 19.41 2.21 -9.70
CA THR A 210 19.73 3.54 -9.19
C THR A 210 18.59 4.18 -8.42
N MET A 211 18.95 5.05 -7.49
CA MET A 211 18.02 5.97 -6.83
C MET A 211 18.30 7.40 -7.33
N CYS A 212 17.27 8.09 -7.79
CA CYS A 212 17.37 9.48 -8.24
C CYS A 212 16.67 10.44 -7.28
N LEU A 213 17.27 11.61 -7.06
CA LEU A 213 16.64 12.73 -6.37
C LEU A 213 16.31 13.84 -7.36
N TRP A 214 15.12 14.41 -7.21
CA TRP A 214 14.57 15.39 -8.11
C TRP A 214 14.19 16.63 -7.32
N ASP A 215 14.46 17.81 -7.90
CA ASP A 215 14.03 19.09 -7.36
C ASP A 215 13.37 19.89 -8.47
N LEU A 216 12.04 20.01 -8.41
CA LEU A 216 11.23 20.71 -9.40
C LEU A 216 11.59 22.21 -9.49
N LYS A 217 12.18 22.80 -8.45
CA LYS A 217 12.63 24.21 -8.43
C LYS A 217 13.84 24.44 -9.32
N THR A 218 14.55 23.38 -9.72
CA THR A 218 15.72 23.47 -10.62
C THR A 218 15.36 23.53 -12.09
N LEU A 219 14.06 23.41 -12.44
CA LEU A 219 13.58 23.53 -13.81
C LEU A 219 13.92 24.92 -14.38
N LYS A 220 14.56 24.94 -15.54
CA LYS A 220 15.06 26.18 -16.15
C LYS A 220 14.20 26.60 -17.35
N GLY A 221 13.80 27.87 -17.36
CA GLY A 221 13.07 28.48 -18.47
C GLY A 221 11.75 27.77 -18.74
N ASP A 222 11.40 27.65 -20.02
CA ASP A 222 10.15 27.01 -20.48
C ASP A 222 10.31 25.49 -20.73
N SER A 223 11.42 24.88 -20.27
CA SER A 223 11.61 23.42 -20.38
C SER A 223 10.55 22.70 -19.56
N ARG A 224 10.04 21.59 -20.10
CA ARG A 224 9.24 20.61 -19.33
C ARG A 224 10.07 19.42 -18.87
N ILE A 225 11.30 19.27 -19.35
CA ILE A 225 12.16 18.14 -19.00
C ILE A 225 13.06 18.55 -17.83
N LEU A 226 13.09 17.73 -16.79
CA LEU A 226 13.94 17.87 -15.62
C LEU A 226 14.86 16.65 -15.49
N ASN A 227 16.17 16.89 -15.37
CA ASN A 227 17.14 15.84 -15.07
C ASN A 227 17.28 15.67 -13.55
N PRO A 228 17.75 14.51 -13.05
CA PRO A 228 17.91 14.30 -11.62
C PRO A 228 18.96 15.28 -11.06
N SER A 229 18.65 15.85 -9.90
CA SER A 229 19.57 16.70 -9.13
C SER A 229 20.74 15.88 -8.56
N ARG A 230 20.50 14.61 -8.27
CA ARG A 230 21.50 13.65 -7.80
C ARG A 230 21.09 12.22 -8.17
N LYS A 231 22.06 11.38 -8.53
CA LYS A 231 21.87 9.95 -8.84
C LYS A 231 22.78 9.10 -7.96
N TYR A 232 22.20 8.19 -7.19
CA TYR A 232 22.87 7.23 -6.31
C TYR A 232 22.98 5.86 -6.98
N THR A 233 24.14 5.23 -6.81
CA THR A 233 24.51 3.95 -7.44
C THR A 233 25.10 2.99 -6.42
N HIS A 234 24.56 3.02 -5.18
CA HIS A 234 25.03 2.23 -4.06
C HIS A 234 24.41 0.82 -3.97
N HIS A 235 23.34 0.57 -4.72
CA HIS A 235 22.73 -0.74 -4.86
C HIS A 235 23.36 -1.50 -6.02
N THR A 236 23.35 -2.82 -5.93
CA THR A 236 23.89 -3.70 -6.98
C THR A 236 22.81 -4.40 -7.82
N GLN A 237 21.55 -4.28 -7.42
CA GLN A 237 20.38 -4.80 -8.12
C GLN A 237 19.22 -3.79 -8.09
N ILE A 238 18.03 -4.18 -8.53
CA ILE A 238 16.81 -3.36 -8.64
C ILE A 238 16.55 -2.62 -7.32
N VAL A 239 16.23 -1.32 -7.38
CA VAL A 239 15.79 -0.55 -6.20
C VAL A 239 14.27 -0.56 -6.14
N ASN A 240 13.72 -1.42 -5.28
CA ASN A 240 12.29 -1.72 -5.23
C ASN A 240 11.49 -0.57 -4.63
N ASP A 241 11.99 0.03 -3.54
CA ASP A 241 11.29 1.11 -2.84
C ASP A 241 12.27 2.12 -2.24
N VAL A 242 11.79 3.36 -2.09
CA VAL A 242 12.53 4.49 -1.54
C VAL A 242 11.63 5.34 -0.66
N GLN A 243 12.16 5.86 0.44
CA GLN A 243 11.40 6.76 1.31
C GLN A 243 12.29 7.83 1.91
N TYR A 244 11.83 9.09 1.88
CA TYR A 244 12.37 10.12 2.77
C TYR A 244 12.02 9.79 4.21
N HIS A 245 12.97 9.98 5.10
CA HIS A 245 12.69 9.85 6.52
C HIS A 245 11.69 10.93 6.97
N PRO A 246 10.57 10.58 7.63
CA PRO A 246 9.49 11.52 7.98
C PRO A 246 9.91 12.57 9.02
N ILE A 247 10.87 12.25 9.90
CA ILE A 247 11.43 13.17 10.91
C ILE A 247 12.78 13.77 10.49
N SER A 248 13.79 12.95 10.19
CA SER A 248 15.14 13.41 9.78
C SER A 248 15.20 13.82 8.31
N LYS A 249 15.13 15.13 8.04
CA LYS A 249 15.15 15.68 6.66
C LYS A 249 16.33 15.29 5.76
N ASN A 250 17.43 14.79 6.32
CA ASN A 250 18.64 14.47 5.56
C ASN A 250 18.74 13.00 5.16
N PHE A 251 17.88 12.13 5.68
CA PHE A 251 17.96 10.69 5.46
C PHE A 251 16.93 10.22 4.46
N ILE A 252 17.38 9.35 3.57
CA ILE A 252 16.54 8.66 2.59
C ILE A 252 16.92 7.18 2.67
N GLY A 253 15.93 6.33 2.86
CA GLY A 253 16.09 4.89 2.83
C GLY A 253 15.74 4.33 1.46
N SER A 254 16.44 3.26 1.07
CA SER A 254 16.16 2.47 -0.12
C SER A 254 16.36 0.99 0.17
N VAL A 255 15.58 0.15 -0.51
CA VAL A 255 15.66 -1.31 -0.44
C VAL A 255 15.74 -1.93 -1.83
N SER A 256 16.27 -3.14 -1.91
CA SER A 256 16.66 -3.74 -3.20
C SER A 256 16.66 -5.27 -3.18
N ASP A 257 16.59 -5.84 -4.37
CA ASP A 257 16.87 -7.25 -4.67
C ASP A 257 18.28 -7.71 -4.24
N ASP A 258 19.19 -6.75 -3.98
CA ASP A 258 20.49 -7.07 -3.37
C ASP A 258 20.42 -7.42 -1.88
N GLN A 259 19.21 -7.54 -1.34
CA GLN A 259 18.90 -7.95 0.04
C GLN A 259 19.43 -6.96 1.09
N THR A 260 19.56 -5.69 0.71
CA THR A 260 20.03 -4.63 1.62
C THR A 260 19.01 -3.52 1.83
N LEU A 261 18.93 -3.07 3.08
CA LEU A 261 18.40 -1.76 3.43
C LEU A 261 19.56 -0.79 3.49
N GLN A 262 19.50 0.30 2.72
CA GLN A 262 20.52 1.32 2.67
C GLN A 262 19.94 2.68 3.03
N ILE A 263 20.60 3.42 3.92
CA ILE A 263 20.25 4.80 4.26
C ILE A 263 21.35 5.74 3.77
N VAL A 264 21.00 6.69 2.93
CA VAL A 264 21.90 7.78 2.53
C VAL A 264 21.67 9.01 3.37
N ASP A 265 22.73 9.79 3.54
CA ASP A 265 22.67 11.14 4.08
C ASP A 265 22.96 12.14 2.95
N VAL A 266 21.96 12.92 2.58
CA VAL A 266 22.05 13.85 1.45
C VAL A 266 23.05 14.98 1.65
N ARG A 267 23.55 15.18 2.88
CA ARG A 267 24.62 16.14 3.18
C ARG A 267 25.97 15.67 2.66
N HIS A 268 26.17 14.37 2.48
CA HIS A 268 27.37 13.83 1.85
C HIS A 268 27.26 13.89 0.33
N SER A 269 28.39 14.18 -0.34
CA SER A 269 28.44 14.27 -1.80
C SER A 269 28.69 12.94 -2.49
N GLU A 270 29.15 11.92 -1.76
CA GLU A 270 29.36 10.56 -2.28
C GLU A 270 28.00 9.92 -2.61
N THR A 271 27.91 9.29 -3.77
CA THR A 271 26.66 8.70 -4.28
C THR A 271 26.76 7.19 -4.52
N ALA A 272 27.96 6.62 -4.47
CA ALA A 272 28.18 5.18 -4.62
C ALA A 272 28.18 4.43 -3.28
N LYS A 273 28.01 5.12 -2.15
CA LYS A 273 27.99 4.52 -0.80
C LYS A 273 26.88 5.11 0.04
N ALA A 274 26.18 4.26 0.76
CA ALA A 274 25.25 4.65 1.80
C ALA A 274 25.97 4.91 3.13
N ALA A 275 25.35 5.73 3.99
CA ALA A 275 25.83 6.04 5.33
C ALA A 275 25.59 4.87 6.29
N VAL A 276 24.47 4.18 6.13
CA VAL A 276 24.08 3.00 6.89
C VAL A 276 23.68 1.89 5.91
N VAL A 277 24.11 0.66 6.18
CA VAL A 277 23.75 -0.50 5.36
C VAL A 277 23.43 -1.68 6.28
N ALA A 278 22.17 -2.10 6.30
CA ALA A 278 21.75 -3.36 6.89
C ALA A 278 21.90 -4.46 5.83
N LYS A 279 22.58 -5.56 6.18
CA LYS A 279 22.79 -6.71 5.28
C LYS A 279 22.47 -8.00 6.00
N ARG A 280 22.10 -9.04 5.24
CA ARG A 280 21.85 -10.40 5.76
C ARG A 280 20.74 -10.43 6.83
N GLY A 281 19.80 -9.49 6.76
CA GLY A 281 18.59 -9.51 7.60
C GLY A 281 17.43 -10.25 6.95
N HIS A 282 17.43 -10.33 5.63
CA HIS A 282 16.47 -11.06 4.82
C HIS A 282 17.22 -12.12 3.99
N LEU A 283 16.50 -13.17 3.62
CA LEU A 283 17.01 -14.28 2.81
C LEU A 283 16.75 -14.07 1.31
N ASP A 284 15.88 -13.12 0.97
CA ASP A 284 15.49 -12.79 -0.39
C ASP A 284 15.34 -11.27 -0.58
N ALA A 285 14.95 -10.84 -1.79
CA ALA A 285 14.72 -9.45 -2.18
C ALA A 285 13.90 -8.68 -1.15
N ILE A 286 14.25 -7.41 -0.92
CA ILE A 286 13.48 -6.53 -0.03
C ILE A 286 12.62 -5.63 -0.92
N ASN A 287 11.30 -5.81 -0.86
CA ASN A 287 10.32 -5.20 -1.75
C ASN A 287 9.89 -3.80 -1.30
N ALA A 288 9.78 -3.56 0.02
CA ALA A 288 9.32 -2.29 0.56
C ALA A 288 10.02 -1.90 1.86
N LEU A 289 10.07 -0.59 2.15
CA LEU A 289 10.47 -0.08 3.45
C LEU A 289 9.44 0.92 4.00
N ALA A 290 9.38 1.03 5.32
CA ALA A 290 8.58 2.04 5.99
C ALA A 290 9.29 2.57 7.24
N PHE A 291 9.72 3.82 7.22
CA PHE A 291 10.11 4.55 8.43
C PHE A 291 8.90 4.80 9.31
N ASN A 292 9.08 4.60 10.62
CA ASN A 292 8.05 4.92 11.59
C ASN A 292 7.86 6.46 11.66
N PRO A 293 6.63 6.99 11.54
CA PRO A 293 6.40 8.43 11.57
C PRO A 293 6.57 9.06 12.96
N ASN A 294 6.58 8.24 14.02
CA ASN A 294 6.70 8.67 15.43
C ASN A 294 8.09 8.41 16.03
N SER A 295 8.97 7.68 15.36
CA SER A 295 10.30 7.31 15.85
C SER A 295 11.38 7.58 14.80
N GLU A 296 12.42 8.33 15.19
CA GLU A 296 13.54 8.68 14.30
C GLU A 296 14.47 7.50 13.98
N VAL A 297 14.35 6.40 14.71
CA VAL A 297 15.30 5.28 14.62
C VAL A 297 14.68 4.00 14.12
N LEU A 298 13.35 3.90 14.04
CA LEU A 298 12.66 2.66 13.71
C LEU A 298 12.28 2.62 12.23
N VAL A 299 12.67 1.54 11.56
CA VAL A 299 12.30 1.28 10.16
C VAL A 299 11.91 -0.19 9.99
N ALA A 300 10.87 -0.44 9.22
CA ALA A 300 10.43 -1.76 8.83
C ALA A 300 10.82 -2.07 7.37
N THR A 301 11.11 -3.32 7.06
CA THR A 301 11.41 -3.81 5.71
C THR A 301 10.58 -5.05 5.40
N ALA A 302 10.00 -5.14 4.21
CA ALA A 302 9.21 -6.28 3.75
C ALA A 302 9.97 -7.01 2.64
N SER A 303 9.96 -8.33 2.67
CA SER A 303 10.77 -9.15 1.78
C SER A 303 9.99 -10.26 1.08
N ALA A 304 10.52 -10.68 -0.07
CA ALA A 304 10.15 -11.90 -0.76
C ALA A 304 10.38 -13.17 0.10
N ASP A 305 11.17 -13.08 1.17
CA ASP A 305 11.32 -14.16 2.16
C ASP A 305 10.11 -14.36 3.09
N LYS A 306 9.00 -13.65 2.82
CA LYS A 306 7.71 -13.71 3.51
C LYS A 306 7.71 -13.06 4.91
N THR A 307 8.84 -12.47 5.31
CA THR A 307 8.98 -11.85 6.62
C THR A 307 9.07 -10.33 6.55
N ILE A 308 8.80 -9.70 7.70
CA ILE A 308 9.01 -8.27 7.88
C ILE A 308 10.11 -8.09 8.94
N GLY A 309 11.16 -7.36 8.58
CA GLY A 309 12.24 -7.02 9.49
C GLY A 309 12.00 -5.68 10.17
N ILE A 310 12.11 -5.64 11.50
CA ILE A 310 12.08 -4.39 12.28
C ILE A 310 13.51 -4.02 12.67
N TRP A 311 13.92 -2.79 12.37
CA TRP A 311 15.30 -2.33 12.51
C TRP A 311 15.41 -1.07 13.35
N ASP A 312 16.47 -1.01 14.15
CA ASP A 312 16.95 0.20 14.80
C ASP A 312 18.14 0.78 14.03
N LEU A 313 18.00 1.98 13.48
CA LEU A 313 19.04 2.66 12.70
C LEU A 313 20.32 2.91 13.50
N ARG A 314 20.28 2.89 14.84
CA ARG A 314 21.45 3.00 15.71
C ARG A 314 22.30 1.73 15.70
N ASN A 315 21.70 0.57 15.41
CA ASN A 315 22.39 -0.71 15.29
C ASN A 315 21.73 -1.61 14.24
N VAL A 316 22.09 -1.42 12.96
CA VAL A 316 21.57 -2.22 11.85
C VAL A 316 22.28 -3.56 11.62
N LYS A 317 23.10 -4.02 12.58
CA LYS A 317 23.84 -5.29 12.44
C LYS A 317 22.93 -6.50 12.51
N GLU A 318 21.81 -6.37 13.21
CA GLU A 318 20.79 -7.39 13.41
C GLU A 318 19.41 -6.72 13.46
N LYS A 319 18.37 -7.50 13.16
CA LYS A 319 16.99 -7.06 13.33
C LYS A 319 16.69 -6.93 14.82
N VAL A 320 15.88 -5.94 15.18
CA VAL A 320 15.28 -5.85 16.52
C VAL A 320 14.25 -6.96 16.69
N HIS A 321 13.45 -7.20 15.66
CA HIS A 321 12.42 -8.24 15.63
C HIS A 321 12.12 -8.68 14.20
N THR A 322 11.51 -9.85 14.04
CA THR A 322 10.98 -10.35 12.76
C THR A 322 9.51 -10.67 12.94
N LEU A 323 8.66 -10.10 12.09
CA LEU A 323 7.23 -10.44 12.06
C LEU A 323 7.03 -11.56 11.05
N GLU A 324 6.41 -12.65 11.52
CA GLU A 324 6.13 -13.86 10.77
C GLU A 324 4.62 -14.10 10.76
N GLY A 325 4.05 -14.46 9.61
CA GLY A 325 2.62 -14.72 9.48
C GLY A 325 2.11 -14.64 8.03
N HIS A 326 2.84 -13.96 7.15
CA HIS A 326 2.58 -14.03 5.71
C HIS A 326 3.06 -15.36 5.12
N ASN A 327 2.32 -15.86 4.13
CA ASN A 327 2.61 -17.13 3.46
C ASN A 327 3.29 -16.96 2.09
N ASP A 328 3.46 -15.72 1.65
CA ASP A 328 4.12 -15.35 0.40
C ASP A 328 4.82 -13.99 0.52
N ALA A 329 5.52 -13.57 -0.54
CA ALA A 329 6.28 -12.33 -0.61
C ALA A 329 5.50 -11.12 -0.09
N VAL A 330 6.07 -10.41 0.88
CA VAL A 330 5.47 -9.17 1.41
C VAL A 330 5.86 -8.03 0.48
N THR A 331 4.88 -7.31 -0.06
CA THR A 331 5.06 -6.35 -1.16
C THR A 331 4.94 -4.90 -0.75
N SER A 332 4.23 -4.59 0.34
CA SER A 332 4.02 -3.21 0.78
C SER A 332 3.94 -3.11 2.30
N LEU A 333 4.41 -1.99 2.84
CA LEU A 333 4.36 -1.64 4.26
C LEU A 333 3.86 -0.22 4.44
N ALA A 334 3.04 0.00 5.47
CA ALA A 334 2.64 1.32 5.88
C ALA A 334 2.34 1.37 7.38
N TRP A 335 3.04 2.23 8.11
CA TRP A 335 2.71 2.54 9.50
C TRP A 335 1.35 3.22 9.59
N HIS A 336 0.62 2.93 10.66
CA HIS A 336 -0.62 3.63 10.97
C HIS A 336 -0.31 5.13 11.17
N PRO A 337 -1.15 6.04 10.63
CA PRO A 337 -0.85 7.47 10.63
C PRO A 337 -0.84 8.12 12.02
N THR A 338 -1.51 7.51 13.01
CA THR A 338 -1.67 8.08 14.36
C THR A 338 -1.23 7.16 15.49
N GLU A 339 -1.12 5.84 15.25
CA GLU A 339 -0.81 4.86 16.29
C GLU A 339 0.59 4.29 16.06
N ALA A 340 1.53 4.73 16.89
CA ALA A 340 2.97 4.53 16.65
C ALA A 340 3.42 3.06 16.61
N GLY A 341 2.68 2.16 17.28
CA GLY A 341 2.97 0.73 17.35
C GLY A 341 2.35 -0.11 16.24
N ILE A 342 1.47 0.48 15.42
CA ILE A 342 0.70 -0.28 14.43
C ILE A 342 1.36 -0.19 13.06
N LEU A 343 1.67 -1.35 12.49
CA LEU A 343 2.22 -1.50 11.14
C LEU A 343 1.24 -2.32 10.30
N GLY A 344 0.94 -1.87 9.08
CA GLY A 344 0.25 -2.68 8.09
C GLY A 344 1.22 -3.27 7.08
N SER A 345 0.93 -4.49 6.62
CA SER A 345 1.64 -5.17 5.54
C SER A 345 0.68 -5.82 4.56
N ALA A 346 1.05 -5.81 3.28
CA ALA A 346 0.34 -6.53 2.22
C ALA A 346 1.28 -7.54 1.55
N SER A 347 0.73 -8.67 1.12
CA SER A 347 1.50 -9.76 0.53
C SER A 347 0.81 -10.38 -0.69
N TYR A 348 1.60 -11.05 -1.52
CA TYR A 348 1.11 -11.93 -2.58
C TYR A 348 0.29 -13.12 -2.08
N ASP A 349 0.27 -13.40 -0.77
CA ASP A 349 -0.66 -14.37 -0.17
C ASP A 349 -2.12 -13.89 -0.13
N ARG A 350 -2.39 -12.69 -0.69
CA ARG A 350 -3.71 -12.06 -0.81
C ARG A 350 -4.24 -11.54 0.54
N ARG A 351 -3.39 -11.41 1.55
CA ARG A 351 -3.74 -10.90 2.87
C ARG A 351 -3.10 -9.55 3.14
N ILE A 352 -3.84 -8.72 3.88
CA ILE A 352 -3.28 -7.58 4.60
C ILE A 352 -3.25 -7.94 6.08
N ILE A 353 -2.09 -7.81 6.72
CA ILE A 353 -1.95 -8.06 8.17
C ILE A 353 -1.64 -6.73 8.85
N PHE A 354 -2.32 -6.46 9.96
CA PHE A 354 -1.97 -5.39 10.89
C PHE A 354 -1.28 -5.99 12.10
N TRP A 355 -0.16 -5.36 12.46
CA TRP A 355 0.73 -5.78 13.53
C TRP A 355 0.73 -4.74 14.63
N ASP A 356 0.61 -5.18 15.88
CA ASP A 356 0.81 -4.34 17.05
C ASP A 356 2.14 -4.69 17.72
N LEU A 357 3.13 -3.82 17.52
CA LEU A 357 4.47 -4.01 18.07
C LEU A 357 4.52 -3.89 19.60
N SER A 358 3.49 -3.37 20.25
CA SER A 358 3.43 -3.32 21.72
C SER A 358 3.16 -4.69 22.35
N ARG A 359 2.59 -5.62 21.58
CA ARG A 359 2.24 -6.98 22.00
C ARG A 359 3.35 -8.01 21.77
N VAL A 360 4.47 -7.59 21.21
CA VAL A 360 5.63 -8.45 20.98
C VAL A 360 6.12 -9.02 22.32
N GLY A 361 6.11 -10.35 22.42
CA GLY A 361 6.54 -11.07 23.61
C GLY A 361 5.47 -11.26 24.68
N GLU A 362 4.21 -10.90 24.42
CA GLU A 362 3.08 -11.33 25.25
C GLU A 362 2.92 -12.86 25.24
N GLU A 363 2.42 -13.40 26.35
CA GLU A 363 2.16 -14.84 26.45
C GLU A 363 0.86 -15.19 25.71
N VAL A 364 0.95 -16.10 24.73
CA VAL A 364 -0.19 -16.63 24.00
C VAL A 364 -0.73 -17.85 24.75
N LEU A 365 -2.04 -17.88 25.00
CA LEU A 365 -2.70 -19.02 25.63
C LEU A 365 -2.54 -20.27 24.74
N PRO A 366 -2.49 -21.49 25.31
CA PRO A 366 -2.31 -22.72 24.53
C PRO A 366 -3.32 -22.90 23.39
N ASP A 367 -4.55 -22.42 23.59
CA ASP A 367 -5.63 -22.55 22.62
C ASP A 367 -5.51 -21.56 21.43
N ASP A 368 -4.71 -20.49 21.59
CA ASP A 368 -4.53 -19.42 20.60
C ASP A 368 -3.17 -19.51 19.85
N GLN A 369 -2.34 -20.52 20.16
CA GLN A 369 -0.99 -20.66 19.56
C GLN A 369 -1.02 -20.91 18.04
N ASP A 370 -2.12 -21.47 17.54
CA ASP A 370 -2.30 -21.77 16.11
C ASP A 370 -2.77 -20.53 15.31
N ASP A 371 -3.22 -19.46 15.98
CA ASP A 371 -3.75 -18.24 15.33
C ASP A 371 -2.67 -17.24 14.92
N GLY A 372 -1.42 -17.48 15.34
CA GLY A 372 -0.26 -16.66 15.00
C GLY A 372 0.40 -16.01 16.22
N PRO A 373 1.43 -15.19 16.00
CA PRO A 373 2.15 -14.52 17.08
C PRO A 373 1.28 -13.43 17.73
N PRO A 374 1.54 -13.06 19.00
CA PRO A 374 0.69 -12.11 19.74
C PRO A 374 0.63 -10.72 19.11
N GLU A 375 1.67 -10.31 18.38
CA GLU A 375 1.70 -9.06 17.62
C GLU A 375 0.82 -9.06 16.37
N LEU A 376 0.29 -10.21 15.91
CA LEU A 376 -0.67 -10.25 14.81
C LEU A 376 -2.03 -9.77 15.33
N LEU A 377 -2.38 -8.52 15.04
CA LEU A 377 -3.60 -7.87 15.54
C LEU A 377 -4.82 -8.21 14.68
N PHE A 378 -4.67 -8.16 13.36
CA PHE A 378 -5.79 -8.34 12.44
C PHE A 378 -5.31 -8.84 11.08
N MET A 379 -6.09 -9.72 10.45
CA MET A 379 -5.85 -10.19 9.09
C MET A 379 -7.08 -9.94 8.20
N HIS A 380 -6.88 -9.19 7.12
CA HIS A 380 -7.87 -8.98 6.08
C HIS A 380 -7.76 -10.06 5.00
N GLY A 381 -8.78 -10.91 4.92
CA GLY A 381 -8.90 -11.97 3.91
C GLY A 381 -9.86 -11.66 2.77
N GLY A 382 -10.17 -10.38 2.51
CA GLY A 382 -11.19 -10.02 1.52
C GLY A 382 -10.76 -10.14 0.07
N HIS A 383 -9.46 -10.14 -0.24
CA HIS A 383 -8.96 -10.19 -1.61
C HIS A 383 -8.78 -11.64 -2.09
N THR A 384 -9.10 -11.84 -3.36
CA THR A 384 -9.03 -13.15 -4.05
C THR A 384 -7.81 -13.28 -4.96
N ASN A 385 -7.03 -12.21 -5.12
CA ASN A 385 -5.80 -12.19 -5.92
C ASN A 385 -4.70 -11.36 -5.24
N HIS A 386 -3.51 -11.34 -5.84
CA HIS A 386 -2.34 -10.64 -5.34
C HIS A 386 -2.63 -9.16 -5.08
N LEU A 387 -2.13 -8.68 -3.94
CA LEU A 387 -2.26 -7.29 -3.53
C LEU A 387 -1.27 -6.42 -4.27
N ALA A 388 -1.78 -5.37 -4.90
CA ALA A 388 -0.97 -4.40 -5.61
C ALA A 388 -0.49 -3.26 -4.69
N ASP A 389 -1.40 -2.63 -3.94
CA ASP A 389 -1.07 -1.55 -3.00
C ASP A 389 -2.19 -1.36 -1.97
N PHE A 390 -1.87 -0.72 -0.84
CA PHE A 390 -2.87 -0.31 0.15
C PHE A 390 -2.51 1.03 0.80
N SER A 391 -3.50 1.69 1.38
CA SER A 391 -3.35 3.01 1.98
C SER A 391 -4.28 3.21 3.17
N TRP A 392 -3.70 3.63 4.30
CA TRP A 392 -4.42 4.15 5.46
C TRP A 392 -5.09 5.49 5.13
N ASN A 393 -6.33 5.66 5.59
CA ASN A 393 -6.99 6.95 5.57
C ASN A 393 -6.42 7.83 6.70
N LEU A 394 -6.09 9.09 6.37
CA LEU A 394 -5.49 10.03 7.34
C LEU A 394 -6.52 10.69 8.27
N ASN A 395 -7.80 10.59 7.96
CA ASN A 395 -8.88 11.32 8.63
C ASN A 395 -9.84 10.40 9.39
N GLU A 396 -9.96 9.15 8.95
CA GLU A 396 -10.85 8.14 9.54
C GLU A 396 -9.99 7.00 10.09
N PRO A 397 -9.86 6.86 11.43
CA PRO A 397 -9.07 5.81 12.05
C PRO A 397 -9.47 4.43 11.55
N TRP A 398 -8.48 3.56 11.36
CA TRP A 398 -8.67 2.17 10.95
C TRP A 398 -9.40 1.96 9.61
N LEU A 399 -9.65 3.03 8.83
CA LEU A 399 -10.18 2.95 7.47
C LEU A 399 -9.04 2.78 6.47
N VAL A 400 -9.15 1.77 5.61
CA VAL A 400 -8.13 1.39 4.64
C VAL A 400 -8.74 1.26 3.25
N ALA A 401 -7.98 1.67 2.24
CA ALA A 401 -8.23 1.31 0.85
C ALA A 401 -7.14 0.34 0.39
N SER A 402 -7.52 -0.72 -0.31
CA SER A 402 -6.61 -1.75 -0.80
C SER A 402 -7.05 -2.23 -2.17
N ALA A 403 -6.08 -2.45 -3.06
CA ALA A 403 -6.31 -2.86 -4.43
C ALA A 403 -5.58 -4.18 -4.74
N ALA A 404 -6.25 -5.05 -5.49
CA ALA A 404 -5.69 -6.30 -5.98
C ALA A 404 -5.68 -6.33 -7.53
N GLU A 405 -4.91 -7.27 -8.08
CA GLU A 405 -4.69 -7.43 -9.52
C GLU A 405 -5.93 -7.93 -10.29
N ASP A 406 -6.97 -8.41 -9.58
CA ASP A 406 -8.26 -8.84 -10.14
C ASP A 406 -9.31 -7.71 -10.23
N ASN A 407 -8.83 -6.47 -10.34
CA ASN A 407 -9.63 -5.24 -10.44
C ASN A 407 -10.43 -4.87 -9.19
N LEU A 408 -10.25 -5.58 -8.07
CA LEU A 408 -10.97 -5.28 -6.84
C LEU A 408 -10.32 -4.13 -6.08
N LEU A 409 -11.12 -3.08 -5.84
CA LEU A 409 -10.82 -2.04 -4.86
C LEU A 409 -11.72 -2.25 -3.64
N GLN A 410 -11.10 -2.50 -2.50
CA GLN A 410 -11.79 -2.67 -1.23
C GLN A 410 -11.52 -1.48 -0.32
N ILE A 411 -12.60 -0.93 0.23
CA ILE A 411 -12.57 0.13 1.23
C ILE A 411 -13.25 -0.44 2.47
N TRP A 412 -12.47 -0.61 3.53
CA TRP A 412 -12.88 -1.37 4.71
C TRP A 412 -12.32 -0.73 5.97
N ARG A 413 -12.98 -0.99 7.09
CA ARG A 413 -12.61 -0.49 8.41
C ARG A 413 -12.53 -1.66 9.39
N VAL A 414 -11.49 -1.69 10.22
CA VAL A 414 -11.41 -2.67 11.32
C VAL A 414 -12.46 -2.32 12.37
N ALA A 415 -13.20 -3.33 12.85
CA ALA A 415 -14.23 -3.13 13.86
C ALA A 415 -13.64 -2.61 15.18
N GLU A 416 -14.34 -1.68 15.84
CA GLU A 416 -13.92 -1.13 17.13
C GLU A 416 -13.78 -2.18 18.23
N SER A 417 -14.45 -3.33 18.13
CA SER A 417 -14.26 -4.44 19.07
C SER A 417 -12.86 -5.09 19.02
N ILE A 418 -12.11 -4.87 17.94
CA ILE A 418 -10.76 -5.42 17.74
C ILE A 418 -9.70 -4.39 18.14
N VAL A 419 -9.96 -3.11 17.86
CA VAL A 419 -8.96 -2.03 17.95
C VAL A 419 -9.32 -0.93 18.94
N GLY A 420 -10.50 -1.01 19.54
CA GLY A 420 -10.94 -0.13 20.60
C GLY A 420 -10.06 -0.32 21.82
N LYS A 421 -9.62 0.80 22.40
CA LYS A 421 -8.98 0.75 23.71
C LYS A 421 -10.06 0.41 24.71
N ASP A 422 -9.86 -0.62 25.52
CA ASP A 422 -10.70 -0.83 26.69
C ASP A 422 -10.67 0.46 27.52
N ASP A 423 -11.77 1.22 27.55
CA ASP A 423 -12.01 2.31 28.51
C ASP A 423 -12.22 1.74 29.93
N GLY A 424 -11.49 0.67 30.27
CA GLY A 424 -11.68 -0.23 31.39
C GLY A 424 -10.85 0.10 32.64
N ASP A 425 -10.21 1.26 32.71
CA ASP A 425 -9.69 1.83 33.96
C ASP A 425 -10.50 3.07 34.34
N LEU A 426 -11.80 2.89 34.55
CA LEU A 426 -12.51 3.78 35.47
C LEU A 426 -11.85 3.59 36.86
N PRO A 427 -11.32 4.64 37.50
CA PRO A 427 -10.74 4.49 38.83
C PRO A 427 -11.79 3.88 39.76
N VAL A 428 -11.46 2.76 40.39
CA VAL A 428 -12.31 1.99 41.33
C VAL A 428 -12.52 2.74 42.66
N ASP A 429 -12.48 4.08 42.66
CA ASP A 429 -12.56 4.91 43.87
C ASP A 429 -13.86 5.74 43.99
N GLU A 430 -14.86 5.56 43.12
CA GLU A 430 -16.16 6.22 43.26
C GLU A 430 -17.39 5.28 43.24
N LEU A 431 -17.26 4.06 43.78
CA LEU A 431 -18.42 3.20 44.06
C LEU A 431 -18.72 2.99 45.56
N ASP A 432 -17.97 3.63 46.45
CA ASP A 432 -18.26 3.66 47.89
C ASP A 432 -18.27 5.10 48.44
N ARG A 433 -19.33 5.87 48.13
CA ARG A 433 -19.82 6.98 48.98
C ARG A 433 -21.32 7.18 48.92
#